data_AF-A0A6G3ZCQ3-F1
#
_entry.id   AF-A0A6G3ZCQ3-F1
#
_cell.length_a   1.000
_cell.length_b   1.000
_cell.length_c   1.000
_cell.angle_alpha   90.00
_cell.angle_beta   90.00
_cell.angle_gamma   90.00
#
_symmetry.space_group_name_H-M   'P 1'
#
loop_
_entity.id
_entity.type
_entity.pdbx_description
1 polymer ?
#
loop_
_entity_poly.entity_id
_entity_poly.type
_entity_poly.pdbx_seq_one_letter_code
_entity_poly.pdbx_strand_id
1 'polypeptide(L)' 'MARVIVLQACRHGIGCSHLVANLAVILMQRGYRVGLLDTDPRGGGIRTVLGLDQTPERNLEA' A
#
# COMPACT_ATOMS: atom_id res chain seq x y z
N MET A 1 7.96 -5.25 -19.77
CA MET A 1 8.86 -4.38 -18.98
C MET A 1 8.03 -3.67 -17.92
N ALA A 2 8.45 -3.67 -16.66
CA ALA A 2 7.69 -3.02 -15.59
C ALA A 2 7.97 -1.50 -15.58
N ARG A 3 6.94 -0.69 -15.32
CA ARG A 3 7.08 0.76 -15.10
C ARG A 3 7.13 1.02 -13.60
N VAL A 4 8.16 1.71 -13.14
CA VAL A 4 8.29 2.14 -11.74
C VAL A 4 7.77 3.56 -11.61
N ILE A 5 6.85 3.77 -10.68
CA ILE A 5 6.29 5.08 -10.35
C ILE A 5 6.59 5.34 -8.87
N VAL A 6 7.31 6.42 -8.58
CA VAL A 6 7.68 6.80 -7.22
C VAL A 6 6.78 7.97 -6.78
N LEU A 7 6.16 7.82 -5.62
CA LEU A 7 5.35 8.86 -4.98
C LEU A 7 6.00 9.18 -3.62
N GLN A 8 6.33 10.44 -3.40
CA GLN A 8 6.90 10.93 -2.15
C GLN A 8 6.02 12.05 -1.57
N ALA A 9 5.96 12.11 -0.24
CA ALA A 9 5.25 13.14 0.50
C ALA A 9 6.25 14.05 1.22
N CYS A 10 6.04 15.36 1.16
CA CYS A 10 6.88 16.33 1.90
C CYS A 10 6.57 16.36 3.41
N ARG A 11 5.43 15.80 3.82
CA ARG A 11 4.97 15.74 5.22
C ARG A 11 4.12 14.50 5.45
N HIS A 12 4.21 13.91 6.65
CA HIS A 12 3.32 12.82 7.07
C HIS A 12 1.87 13.34 7.22
N GLY A 13 0.88 12.48 6.95
CA GLY A 13 -0.54 12.79 7.16
C GLY A 13 -1.22 13.61 6.04
N ILE A 14 -0.54 13.91 4.93
CA ILE A 14 -1.14 14.66 3.80
C ILE A 14 -1.98 13.78 2.86
N GLY A 15 -2.14 12.49 3.15
CA GLY A 15 -2.93 11.56 2.34
C GLY A 15 -2.19 10.86 1.19
N CYS A 16 -0.85 10.89 1.15
CA CYS A 16 -0.08 10.21 0.08
C CYS A 16 -0.37 8.71 0.02
N SER A 17 -0.49 8.00 1.15
CA SER A 17 -0.83 6.57 1.18
C SER A 17 -2.21 6.28 0.59
N HIS A 18 -3.19 7.16 0.83
CA HIS A 18 -4.53 7.05 0.22
C HIS A 18 -4.46 7.24 -1.30
N LEU A 19 -3.68 8.22 -1.77
CA LEU A 19 -3.47 8.44 -3.20
C LEU A 19 -2.82 7.23 -3.87
N VAL A 20 -1.75 6.67 -3.27
CA VAL A 20 -1.05 5.50 -3.79
C VAL A 20 -1.99 4.29 -3.87
N ALA A 21 -2.74 4.01 -2.81
CA ALA A 21 -3.67 2.87 -2.77
C ALA A 21 -4.77 2.98 -3.84
N ASN A 22 -5.41 4.14 -3.97
CA ASN A 22 -6.46 4.34 -4.97
C ASN A 22 -5.91 4.32 -6.40
N LEU A 23 -4.73 4.91 -6.64
CA LEU A 23 -4.08 4.83 -7.95
C LEU A 23 -3.78 3.37 -8.33
N ALA A 24 -3.33 2.55 -7.38
CA ALA A 24 -3.11 1.13 -7.62
C ALA A 24 -4.40 0.41 -8.01
N VAL A 25 -5.50 0.64 -7.29
CA VAL A 25 -6.82 0.07 -7.62
C VAL A 25 -7.28 0.48 -9.02
N ILE A 26 -7.15 1.76 -9.38
CA ILE A 26 -7.53 2.26 -10.71
C ILE A 26 -6.69 1.60 -11.81
N LEU A 27 -5.39 1.44 -11.60
CA LEU A 27 -4.52 0.74 -12.55
C LEU A 27 -4.88 -0.74 -12.67
N MET A 28 -5.20 -1.40 -11.56
CA MET A 28 -5.68 -2.79 -11.56
C MET A 28 -7.00 -2.93 -12.32
N GLN A 29 -7.96 -2.03 -12.10
CA GLN A 29 -9.24 -2.00 -12.81
C GLN A 29 -9.07 -1.79 -14.33
N ARG A 30 -7.97 -1.16 -14.75
CA ARG A 30 -7.60 -1.00 -16.17
C ARG A 30 -6.84 -2.22 -16.74
N GLY A 31 -6.71 -3.31 -15.99
CA GLY A 31 -6.07 -4.55 -16.43
C GLY A 31 -4.56 -4.61 -16.21
N TYR A 32 -3.96 -3.66 -15.50
CA TYR A 32 -2.53 -3.70 -15.19
C TYR A 32 -2.23 -4.58 -13.97
N ARG A 33 -1.12 -5.32 -14.01
CA ARG A 33 -0.54 -5.96 -12.83
C ARG A 33 0.21 -4.92 -12.03
N VAL A 34 -0.20 -4.68 -10.79
CA VAL A 34 0.36 -3.64 -9.92
C VAL A 34 0.99 -4.28 -8.69
N GLY A 35 2.20 -3.82 -8.35
CA GLY A 35 2.84 -4.10 -7.07
C GLY A 35 3.00 -2.79 -6.30
N LEU A 36 2.87 -2.85 -4.97
CA LEU A 36 3.07 -1.72 -4.07
C LEU A 36 4.28 -1.98 -3.18
N LEU A 37 5.15 -0.99 -3.06
CA LEU A 37 6.28 -0.98 -2.14
C LEU A 37 6.13 0.23 -1.20
N ASP A 38 5.80 -0.05 0.05
CA ASP A 38 5.74 0.97 1.10
C ASP A 38 7.09 1.00 1.83
N THR A 39 7.65 2.20 2.02
CA THR A 39 8.94 2.42 2.68
C THR A 39 8.82 3.27 3.95
N ASP A 40 7.60 3.62 4.37
CA ASP A 40 7.39 4.41 5.60
C ASP A 40 7.56 3.53 6.86
N PRO A 41 8.57 3.79 7.71
CA PRO A 41 8.78 3.01 8.94
C PRO A 41 7.80 3.34 10.07
N ARG A 42 6.99 4.42 9.97
CA ARG A 42 6.19 4.94 11.09
C ARG A 42 4.84 4.22 11.30
N GLY A 43 4.47 3.28 10.43
CA GLY A 43 3.17 2.60 10.47
C GLY A 43 2.02 3.53 10.02
N GLY A 44 0.81 2.98 9.88
CA GLY A 44 -0.34 3.75 9.37
C GLY A 44 -0.28 4.02 7.85
N GLY A 45 0.54 3.24 7.13
CA GLY A 45 0.83 3.42 5.71
C GLY A 45 -0.19 2.74 4.78
N ILE A 46 0.30 2.31 3.61
CA ILE A 46 -0.51 1.68 2.57
C ILE A 46 -1.18 0.39 3.09
N ARG A 47 -0.49 -0.37 3.95
CA ARG A 47 -1.05 -1.60 4.54
C ARG A 47 -2.32 -1.33 5.34
N THR A 48 -2.35 -0.26 6.11
CA THR A 48 -3.53 0.16 6.89
C THR A 48 -4.68 0.56 5.98
N VAL A 49 -4.39 1.37 4.94
CA VAL A 49 -5.40 1.81 3.96
C VAL A 49 -6.06 0.62 3.25
N LEU A 50 -5.30 -0.45 3.01
CA LEU A 50 -5.79 -1.68 2.39
C LEU A 50 -6.37 -2.70 3.38
N GLY A 51 -6.42 -2.39 4.67
CA GLY A 51 -6.90 -3.32 5.71
C GLY A 51 -6.00 -4.55 5.92
N LEU A 52 -4.73 -4.49 5.50
CA LEU A 52 -3.77 -5.60 5.56
C LEU A 52 -2.99 -5.69 6.88
N ASP A 53 -3.35 -4.86 7.86
CA ASP A 53 -2.77 -4.89 9.21
C ASP A 53 -3.38 -5.96 10.13
N GLN A 54 -4.41 -6.67 9.66
CA GLN A 54 -4.87 -7.88 10.32
C GLN A 54 -3.79 -8.96 10.14
N THR A 55 -3.05 -9.22 11.21
CA THR A 55 -2.15 -10.37 11.32
C THR A 55 -2.91 -11.64 10.93
N PRO A 56 -2.32 -12.59 10.18
CA PRO A 56 -2.87 -13.94 10.13
C PRO A 56 -3.06 -14.41 11.57
N GLU A 57 -4.22 -14.93 11.93
CA GLU A 57 -4.34 -15.73 13.14
C GLU A 57 -3.27 -16.81 13.06
N ARG A 58 -2.19 -16.62 13.82
CA ARG A 58 -1.23 -17.68 14.06
C ARG A 58 -1.95 -18.61 15.02
N ASN A 59 -2.64 -19.62 14.48
CA ASN A 59 -3.13 -20.75 15.24
C ASN A 59 -1.94 -21.29 16.06
N LEU A 60 -1.89 -20.91 17.33
CA LEU A 60 -0.98 -21.45 18.33
C LEU A 60 -1.61 -22.76 18.80
N GLU A 61 -1.57 -23.76 17.94
CA GLU A 61 -1.67 -25.16 18.36
C GLU A 61 -0.34 -25.85 18.04
N ALA A 62 0.52 -25.91 19.06
CA ALA A 62 1.54 -26.91 19.30
C ALA A 62 2.13 -26.69 20.70
#